data_AF-A0A7C3XKZ7-F1
#
_entry.id   AF-A0A7C3XKZ7-F1
#
_cell.length_a   1.000
_cell.length_b   1.000
_cell.length_c   1.000
_cell.angle_alpha   90.00
_cell.angle_beta   90.00
_cell.angle_gamma   90.00
#
_symmetry.space_group_name_H-M   'P 1'
#
loop_
_entity.id
_entity.type
_entity.pdbx_description
1 polymer ?
#
loop_
_entity_poly.entity_id
_entity_poly.type
_entity_poly.pdbx_seq_one_letter_code
_entity_poly.pdbx_strand_id
1 'polypeptide(L)'
;MSRKKNTPYIPNSELNRGIQLCDQNAKSLLEDAQLLFSKGSYGRSLSLAVLSMEEYAKKWILIARSLHPDKFDKEVRDAFRDHDLKLKYALLMLIREYPKAHPEDEILKIIEETWNKLEGLRLRGFYVDFWKERDRWLSPQDEECKRLAEVQIKLIIDHIKKIDSWVTEIPKKIRKTP
;
A
#
# COMPACT_ATOMS: atom_id res chain seq x y z
N MET A 1 26.47 -23.96 -4.27
CA MET A 1 26.78 -22.56 -3.90
C MET A 1 25.55 -21.69 -4.10
N SER A 2 24.85 -21.35 -3.02
CA SER A 2 23.70 -20.43 -3.08
C SER A 2 24.22 -19.01 -3.30
N ARG A 3 23.81 -18.36 -4.40
CA ARG A 3 24.02 -16.92 -4.60
C ARG A 3 23.30 -16.22 -3.46
N LYS A 4 24.02 -15.71 -2.46
CA LYS A 4 23.49 -14.71 -1.52
C LYS A 4 22.98 -13.56 -2.39
N LYS A 5 21.67 -13.50 -2.62
CA LYS A 5 21.04 -12.40 -3.36
C LYS A 5 21.29 -11.14 -2.54
N ASN A 6 22.31 -10.36 -2.93
CA ASN A 6 22.57 -9.03 -2.38
C ASN A 6 21.23 -8.31 -2.30
N THR A 7 20.84 -7.98 -1.08
CA THR A 7 19.56 -7.34 -0.84
C THR A 7 19.82 -5.85 -0.77
N PRO A 8 18.99 -4.97 -1.37
CA PRO A 8 19.29 -3.55 -1.35
C PRO A 8 19.17 -3.06 0.10
N TYR A 9 20.31 -2.83 0.73
CA TYR A 9 20.40 -1.95 1.88
C TYR A 9 20.14 -0.54 1.37
N ILE A 10 19.16 0.16 1.95
CA ILE A 10 18.89 1.57 1.65
C ILE A 10 19.63 2.39 2.70
N PRO A 11 20.69 3.14 2.33
CA PRO A 11 21.40 3.98 3.29
C PRO A 11 20.48 5.03 3.91
N ASN A 12 20.74 5.41 5.17
CA ASN A 12 19.97 6.46 5.85
C ASN A 12 19.93 7.78 5.06
N SER A 13 21.00 8.11 4.34
CA SER A 13 21.08 9.28 3.46
C SER A 13 20.09 9.26 2.30
N GLU A 14 19.69 8.07 1.84
CA GLU A 14 18.78 7.88 0.71
C GLU A 14 17.30 7.76 1.13
N LEU A 15 17.00 7.62 2.43
CA LEU A 15 15.62 7.42 2.90
C LEU A 15 14.70 8.55 2.48
N ASN A 16 15.11 9.81 2.63
CA ASN A 16 14.32 10.96 2.22
C ASN A 16 14.03 10.96 0.71
N ARG A 17 15.01 10.56 -0.11
CA ARG A 17 14.83 10.45 -1.55
C ARG A 17 13.84 9.34 -1.89
N GLY A 18 13.97 8.18 -1.25
CA GLY A 18 13.03 7.06 -1.40
C GLY A 18 11.60 7.43 -1.01
N ILE A 19 11.42 8.13 0.12
CA ILE A 19 10.11 8.63 0.58
C ILE A 19 9.45 9.51 -0.49
N GLN A 20 10.21 10.46 -1.05
CA GLN A 20 9.71 11.35 -2.10
C GLN A 20 9.34 10.58 -3.38
N LEU A 21 10.18 9.63 -3.80
CA LEU A 21 9.92 8.83 -4.99
C LEU A 21 8.69 7.95 -4.85
N CYS A 22 8.52 7.27 -3.71
CA CYS A 22 7.33 6.47 -3.42
C CYS A 22 6.07 7.35 -3.36
N ASP A 23 6.15 8.54 -2.77
CA ASP A 23 5.02 9.49 -2.72
C ASP A 23 4.61 9.97 -4.12
N GLN A 24 5.58 10.36 -4.94
CA GLN A 24 5.34 10.79 -6.32
C GLN A 24 4.72 9.66 -7.16
N ASN A 25 5.27 8.44 -7.04
CA ASN A 25 4.77 7.29 -7.78
C ASN A 25 3.35 6.90 -7.34
N ALA A 26 3.08 6.88 -6.04
CA ALA A 26 1.75 6.60 -5.51
C ALA A 26 0.71 7.62 -6.03
N LYS A 27 1.05 8.92 -6.03
CA LYS A 27 0.17 9.98 -6.53
C LYS A 27 -0.07 9.87 -8.03
N SER A 28 0.99 9.64 -8.82
CA SER A 28 0.88 9.43 -10.27
C SER A 28 -0.01 8.23 -10.61
N LEU A 29 0.17 7.10 -9.92
CA LEU A 29 -0.66 5.90 -10.12
C LEU A 29 -2.14 6.17 -9.80
N LEU A 30 -2.42 6.98 -8.78
CA LEU A 30 -3.79 7.36 -8.41
C LEU A 30 -4.42 8.29 -9.45
N GLU A 31 -3.66 9.26 -9.96
CA GLU A 31 -4.09 10.14 -11.04
C GLU A 31 -4.41 9.34 -12.31
N ASP A 32 -3.55 8.40 -12.68
CA ASP A 32 -3.78 7.49 -13.80
C ASP A 32 -5.02 6.61 -13.56
N ALA A 33 -5.20 6.10 -12.34
CA ALA A 33 -6.40 5.33 -11.98
C ALA A 33 -7.68 6.15 -12.16
N GLN A 34 -7.70 7.42 -11.74
CA GLN A 34 -8.82 8.34 -11.93
C GLN A 34 -9.07 8.63 -13.40
N LEU A 35 -8.02 8.87 -14.18
CA LEU A 35 -8.13 9.11 -15.62
C LEU A 35 -8.73 7.89 -16.32
N LEU A 36 -8.22 6.68 -16.06
CA LEU A 36 -8.74 5.45 -16.65
C LEU A 36 -10.21 5.20 -16.24
N PHE A 37 -10.57 5.50 -14.99
CA PHE A 37 -11.95 5.43 -14.53
C PHE A 37 -12.86 6.33 -15.37
N SER A 38 -12.45 7.59 -15.56
CA SER A 38 -13.20 8.59 -16.33
C SER A 38 -13.38 8.21 -17.80
N LYS A 39 -12.50 7.35 -18.33
CA LYS A 39 -12.53 6.82 -19.70
C LYS A 39 -13.22 5.45 -19.81
N GLY A 40 -13.80 4.93 -18.74
CA GLY A 40 -14.51 3.65 -18.74
C GLY A 40 -13.60 2.42 -18.69
N SER A 41 -12.31 2.57 -18.36
CA SER A 41 -11.38 1.45 -18.19
C SER A 41 -11.31 1.03 -16.72
N TYR A 42 -12.41 0.48 -16.21
CA TYR A 42 -12.64 0.24 -14.78
C TYR A 42 -11.69 -0.76 -14.15
N GLY A 43 -11.44 -1.90 -14.80
CA GLY A 43 -10.54 -2.92 -14.26
C GLY A 43 -9.11 -2.40 -14.11
N ARG A 44 -8.59 -1.76 -15.16
CA ARG A 44 -7.25 -1.14 -15.12
C ARG A 44 -7.17 -0.03 -14.08
N SER A 45 -8.22 0.77 -13.97
CA SER A 45 -8.36 1.79 -12.93
C SER A 45 -8.27 1.18 -11.52
N LEU A 46 -9.01 0.10 -11.25
CA LEU A 46 -8.96 -0.65 -9.99
C LEU A 46 -7.54 -1.15 -9.69
N SER A 47 -6.88 -1.78 -10.67
CA SER A 47 -5.52 -2.29 -10.48
C SER A 47 -4.51 -1.19 -10.19
N LEU A 48 -4.57 -0.04 -10.89
CA LEU A 48 -3.69 1.10 -10.62
C LEU A 48 -3.97 1.73 -9.25
N ALA A 49 -5.22 1.76 -8.81
CA ALA A 49 -5.56 2.21 -7.46
C ALA A 49 -4.90 1.31 -6.40
N VAL A 50 -4.99 -0.01 -6.53
CA VAL A 50 -4.29 -0.94 -5.61
C VAL A 50 -2.78 -0.71 -5.61
N LEU A 51 -2.16 -0.54 -6.79
CA LEU A 51 -0.73 -0.26 -6.90
C LEU A 51 -0.33 1.09 -6.26
N SER A 52 -1.16 2.13 -6.39
CA SER A 52 -0.96 3.40 -5.70
C SER A 52 -0.86 3.20 -4.19
N MET A 53 -1.75 2.37 -3.63
CA MET A 53 -1.74 2.06 -2.20
C MET A 53 -0.47 1.29 -1.79
N GLU A 54 0.02 0.35 -2.61
CA GLU A 54 1.27 -0.37 -2.36
C GLU A 54 2.49 0.58 -2.31
N GLU A 55 2.58 1.51 -3.26
CA GLU A 55 3.68 2.49 -3.28
C GLU A 55 3.60 3.44 -2.10
N TYR A 56 2.39 3.84 -1.72
CA TYR A 56 2.17 4.64 -0.54
C TYR A 56 2.55 3.88 0.76
N ALA A 57 2.32 2.57 0.81
CA ALA A 57 2.78 1.72 1.92
C ALA A 57 4.32 1.67 2.03
N LYS A 58 5.05 1.68 0.90
CA LYS A 58 6.52 1.77 0.93
C LYS A 58 7.00 3.09 1.50
N LYS A 59 6.37 4.21 1.12
CA LYS A 59 6.65 5.54 1.69
C LYS A 59 6.61 5.48 3.22
N TRP A 60 5.59 4.85 3.78
CA TRP A 60 5.43 4.68 5.23
C TRP A 60 6.54 3.91 5.91
N ILE A 61 6.91 2.78 5.31
CA ILE A 61 7.96 1.92 5.85
C ILE A 61 9.29 2.69 5.89
N LEU A 62 9.57 3.50 4.87
CA LEU A 62 10.74 4.37 4.86
C LEU A 62 10.65 5.51 5.88
N ILE A 63 9.47 6.12 6.09
CA ILE A 63 9.26 7.13 7.15
C ILE A 63 9.57 6.54 8.52
N ALA A 64 8.99 5.38 8.84
CA ALA A 64 9.22 4.77 10.15
C ALA A 64 10.66 4.26 10.31
N ARG A 65 11.32 3.79 9.23
CA ARG A 65 12.78 3.54 9.24
C ARG A 65 13.61 4.80 9.50
N SER A 66 13.18 5.95 8.99
CA SER A 66 13.83 7.25 9.23
C SER A 66 13.63 7.75 10.66
N LEU A 67 12.49 7.46 11.29
CA LEU A 67 12.21 7.82 12.68
C LEU A 67 12.92 6.89 13.67
N HIS A 68 13.20 5.65 13.27
CA HIS A 68 13.86 4.65 14.10
C HIS A 68 15.06 4.01 13.35
N PRO A 69 16.22 4.68 13.32
CA PRO A 69 17.36 4.30 12.50
C PRO A 69 18.00 2.92 12.77
N ASP A 70 17.64 2.26 13.86
CA ASP A 70 18.15 0.93 14.24
C ASP A 70 17.07 -0.16 14.19
N LYS A 71 15.88 0.18 13.67
CA LYS A 71 14.74 -0.73 13.56
C LYS A 71 14.31 -0.89 12.10
N PHE A 72 13.49 -1.90 11.84
CA PHE A 72 12.76 -2.07 10.58
C PHE A 72 13.56 -2.43 9.32
N ASP A 73 14.85 -2.76 9.42
CA ASP A 73 15.67 -3.16 8.26
C ASP A 73 15.11 -4.37 7.52
N LYS A 74 14.55 -5.34 8.27
CA LYS A 74 13.90 -6.51 7.69
C LYS A 74 12.63 -6.10 6.94
N GLU A 75 11.81 -5.27 7.55
CA GLU A 75 10.54 -4.78 7.01
C GLU A 75 10.75 -3.94 5.75
N VAL A 76 11.73 -3.03 5.74
CA VAL A 76 12.16 -2.27 4.56
C VAL A 76 12.60 -3.22 3.45
N ARG A 77 13.51 -4.14 3.76
CA ARG A 77 13.99 -5.11 2.78
C ARG A 77 12.83 -5.90 2.16
N ASP A 78 11.96 -6.43 3.01
CA ASP A 78 10.93 -7.37 2.60
C ASP A 78 9.85 -6.61 1.78
N ALA A 79 9.50 -5.37 2.15
CA ALA A 79 8.56 -4.53 1.38
C ALA A 79 9.07 -4.11 -0.02
N PHE A 80 10.38 -4.00 -0.22
CA PHE A 80 10.95 -3.65 -1.53
C PHE A 80 11.22 -4.88 -2.42
N ARG A 81 11.12 -6.09 -1.87
CA ARG A 81 11.27 -7.35 -2.62
C ARG A 81 9.95 -8.05 -2.88
N ASP A 82 9.08 -8.01 -1.89
CA ASP A 82 7.88 -8.81 -1.87
C ASP A 82 6.68 -7.89 -2.01
N HIS A 83 5.94 -8.08 -3.10
CA HIS A 83 4.67 -7.39 -3.30
C HIS A 83 3.67 -7.77 -2.20
N ASP A 84 3.78 -8.98 -1.63
CA ASP A 84 2.83 -9.58 -0.69
C ASP A 84 2.89 -8.96 0.72
N LEU A 85 3.93 -8.19 1.04
CA LEU A 85 4.21 -7.79 2.43
C LEU A 85 4.14 -6.28 2.70
N LYS A 86 3.96 -5.43 1.68
CA LYS A 86 4.09 -3.97 1.82
C LYS A 86 3.04 -3.34 2.72
N LEU A 87 1.76 -3.66 2.48
CA LEU A 87 0.66 -3.12 3.28
C LEU A 87 0.67 -3.72 4.69
N LYS A 88 1.04 -5.00 4.80
CA LYS A 88 1.24 -5.71 6.07
C LYS A 88 2.27 -5.04 6.94
N TYR A 89 3.43 -4.68 6.38
CA TYR A 89 4.48 -3.99 7.14
C TYR A 89 4.12 -2.55 7.46
N ALA A 90 3.52 -1.79 6.54
CA ALA A 90 3.08 -0.42 6.84
C ALA A 90 2.08 -0.38 8.01
N LEU A 91 1.12 -1.32 8.05
CA LEU A 91 0.16 -1.41 9.14
C LEU A 91 0.82 -1.91 10.44
N LEU A 92 1.64 -2.97 10.38
CA LEU A 92 2.39 -3.50 11.53
C LEU A 92 3.29 -2.43 12.17
N MET A 93 3.93 -1.59 11.36
CA MET A 93 4.80 -0.51 11.84
C MET A 93 3.99 0.60 12.52
N LEU A 94 2.83 0.98 11.98
CA LEU A 94 1.91 1.89 12.66
C LEU A 94 1.47 1.36 14.03
N ILE A 95 1.25 0.06 14.16
CA ILE A 95 0.81 -0.55 15.43
C ILE A 95 1.96 -0.61 16.45
N ARG A 96 3.16 -0.98 16.01
CA ARG A 96 4.35 -1.02 16.88
C ARG A 96 4.70 0.35 17.45
N GLU A 97 4.51 1.41 16.67
CA GLU A 97 4.71 2.78 17.14
C GLU A 97 3.51 3.32 17.95
N TYR A 98 2.32 2.68 17.86
CA TYR A 98 1.10 3.07 18.58
C TYR A 98 0.38 1.86 19.21
N PRO A 99 0.96 1.25 20.26
CA PRO A 99 0.55 -0.05 20.82
C PRO A 99 -0.85 -0.08 21.48
N LYS A 100 -1.55 1.07 21.56
CA LYS A 100 -2.93 1.14 22.09
C LYS A 100 -4.00 0.80 21.04
N ALA A 101 -3.60 0.50 19.80
CA ALA A 101 -4.54 0.40 18.69
C ALA A 101 -5.37 -0.90 18.69
N HIS A 102 -4.77 -2.10 18.81
CA HIS A 102 -5.46 -3.41 18.86
C HIS A 102 -4.45 -4.52 19.26
N PRO A 103 -4.88 -5.74 19.65
CA PRO A 103 -3.99 -6.90 19.85
C PRO A 103 -3.30 -7.35 18.54
N GLU A 104 -2.02 -7.73 18.60
CA GLU A 104 -1.18 -8.03 17.42
C GLU A 104 -1.80 -9.10 16.48
N ASP A 105 -2.38 -10.17 17.04
CA ASP A 105 -2.94 -11.29 16.28
C ASP A 105 -4.23 -10.93 15.52
N GLU A 106 -5.11 -10.11 16.10
CA GLU A 106 -6.33 -9.66 15.43
C GLU A 106 -5.99 -8.80 14.20
N ILE A 107 -4.92 -8.02 14.31
CA ILE A 107 -4.50 -7.14 13.24
C ILE A 107 -3.79 -7.92 12.13
N LEU A 108 -2.94 -8.89 12.48
CA LEU A 108 -2.33 -9.77 11.48
C LEU A 108 -3.40 -10.48 10.63
N LYS A 109 -4.50 -10.90 11.24
CA LYS A 109 -5.64 -11.47 10.54
C LYS A 109 -6.37 -10.46 9.66
N ILE A 110 -6.67 -9.26 10.17
CA ILE A 110 -7.28 -8.17 9.38
C ILE A 110 -6.40 -7.81 8.17
N ILE A 111 -5.09 -7.76 8.36
CA ILE A 111 -4.10 -7.50 7.32
C ILE A 111 -4.13 -8.58 6.25
N GLU A 112 -4.06 -9.86 6.65
CA GLU A 112 -4.05 -10.99 5.73
C GLU A 112 -5.34 -11.07 4.93
N GLU A 113 -6.49 -10.87 5.58
CA GLU A 113 -7.78 -10.81 4.92
C GLU A 113 -7.90 -9.60 3.97
N THR A 114 -7.36 -8.44 4.36
CA THR A 114 -7.35 -7.24 3.52
C THR A 114 -6.45 -7.42 2.31
N TRP A 115 -5.29 -8.07 2.49
CA TRP A 115 -4.33 -8.34 1.44
C TRP A 115 -4.86 -9.29 0.37
N ASN A 116 -5.38 -10.46 0.78
CA ASN A 116 -5.95 -11.44 -0.16
C ASN A 116 -7.08 -10.82 -1.00
N LYS A 117 -7.84 -9.90 -0.41
CA LYS A 117 -8.83 -9.11 -1.13
C LYS A 117 -8.17 -8.16 -2.13
N LEU A 118 -7.13 -7.41 -1.75
CA LEU A 118 -6.45 -6.46 -2.65
C LEU A 118 -5.75 -7.13 -3.83
N GLU A 119 -5.07 -8.27 -3.62
CA GLU A 119 -4.44 -9.02 -4.72
C GLU A 119 -5.50 -9.57 -5.67
N GLY A 120 -6.59 -10.13 -5.13
CA GLY A 120 -7.75 -10.53 -5.93
C GLY A 120 -8.31 -9.37 -6.75
N LEU A 121 -8.46 -8.18 -6.16
CA LEU A 121 -8.91 -6.97 -6.86
C LEU A 121 -7.94 -6.52 -7.95
N ARG A 122 -6.62 -6.62 -7.71
CA ARG A 122 -5.59 -6.27 -8.68
C ARG A 122 -5.67 -7.17 -9.91
N LEU A 123 -5.74 -8.49 -9.71
CA LEU A 123 -5.84 -9.47 -10.80
C LEU A 123 -7.17 -9.34 -11.54
N ARG A 124 -8.26 -9.10 -10.81
CA ARG A 124 -9.60 -8.90 -11.37
C ARG A 124 -9.69 -7.77 -12.38
N GLY A 125 -8.81 -6.78 -12.28
CA GLY A 125 -8.73 -5.66 -13.20
C GLY A 125 -8.01 -5.95 -14.53
N PHE A 126 -7.36 -7.11 -14.66
CA PHE A 126 -6.60 -7.49 -15.86
C PHE A 126 -7.19 -8.70 -16.59
N TYR A 127 -7.74 -9.67 -15.88
CA TYR A 127 -8.13 -10.96 -16.45
C TYR A 127 -9.63 -11.06 -16.68
N VAL A 128 -10.00 -11.72 -17.78
CA VAL A 128 -11.33 -12.27 -18.01
C VAL A 128 -11.30 -13.70 -17.46
N ASP A 129 -12.26 -14.05 -16.62
CA ASP A 129 -12.29 -15.35 -15.95
C ASP A 129 -13.72 -15.88 -15.85
N PHE A 130 -13.88 -17.20 -15.75
CA PHE A 130 -15.17 -17.83 -15.52
C PHE A 130 -15.34 -18.14 -14.04
N TRP A 131 -16.22 -17.41 -13.37
CA TRP A 131 -16.48 -17.61 -11.94
C TRP A 131 -17.48 -18.74 -11.75
N LYS A 132 -16.98 -19.95 -11.53
CA LYS A 132 -17.77 -21.16 -11.38
C LYS A 132 -18.87 -21.05 -10.32
N GLU A 133 -18.59 -20.48 -9.15
CA GLU A 133 -19.59 -20.32 -8.07
C GLU A 133 -20.73 -19.37 -8.44
N ARG A 134 -20.54 -18.48 -9.42
CA ARG A 134 -21.55 -17.55 -9.94
C ARG A 134 -22.03 -17.91 -11.35
N ASP A 135 -21.56 -19.03 -11.90
CA ASP A 135 -21.85 -19.53 -13.25
C ASP A 135 -21.82 -18.44 -14.34
N ARG A 136 -20.78 -17.58 -14.32
CA ARG A 136 -20.69 -16.44 -15.25
C ARG A 136 -19.26 -16.05 -15.61
N TRP A 137 -19.11 -15.44 -16.78
CA TRP A 137 -17.90 -14.72 -17.15
C TRP A 137 -17.78 -13.40 -16.39
N LEU A 138 -16.57 -13.12 -15.92
CA LEU A 138 -16.17 -11.85 -15.33
C LEU A 138 -15.29 -11.10 -16.32
N SER A 139 -15.56 -9.81 -16.48
CA SER A 139 -14.78 -8.94 -17.36
C SER A 139 -14.19 -7.80 -16.54
N PRO A 140 -12.96 -7.36 -16.82
CA PRO A 140 -12.42 -6.16 -16.18
C PRO A 140 -13.27 -4.90 -16.45
N GLN A 141 -14.25 -4.96 -17.36
CA GLN A 141 -15.11 -3.84 -17.72
C GLN A 141 -16.55 -3.96 -17.18
N ASP A 142 -16.85 -4.96 -16.36
CA ASP A 142 -18.19 -5.07 -15.78
C ASP A 142 -18.46 -4.08 -14.64
N GLU A 143 -19.74 -3.98 -14.26
CA GLU A 143 -20.22 -3.05 -13.23
C GLU A 143 -19.63 -3.35 -11.84
N GLU A 144 -19.21 -4.60 -11.58
CA GLU A 144 -18.54 -4.93 -10.32
C GLU A 144 -17.16 -4.26 -10.26
N CYS A 145 -16.37 -4.35 -11.33
CA CYS A 145 -15.09 -3.62 -11.44
C CYS A 145 -15.27 -2.10 -11.34
N LYS A 146 -16.30 -1.53 -11.98
CA LYS A 146 -16.60 -0.09 -11.87
C LYS A 146 -16.84 0.33 -10.42
N ARG A 147 -17.75 -0.36 -9.73
CA ARG A 147 -18.07 -0.06 -8.32
C ARG A 147 -16.84 -0.20 -7.43
N LEU A 148 -16.04 -1.25 -7.64
CA LEU A 148 -14.84 -1.49 -6.86
C LEU A 148 -13.77 -0.41 -7.10
N ALA A 149 -13.55 -0.02 -8.36
CA ALA A 149 -12.62 1.04 -8.71
C ALA A 149 -13.00 2.38 -8.03
N GLU A 150 -14.27 2.77 -8.12
CA GLU A 150 -14.78 4.00 -7.50
C GLU A 150 -14.55 4.02 -5.98
N VAL A 151 -14.92 2.92 -5.31
CA VAL A 151 -14.72 2.76 -3.86
C VAL A 151 -13.24 2.85 -3.51
N GLN A 152 -12.37 2.15 -4.23
CA GLN A 152 -10.95 2.11 -3.91
C GLN A 152 -10.26 3.46 -4.15
N ILE A 153 -10.55 4.13 -5.27
CA ILE A 153 -10.03 5.48 -5.54
C ILE A 153 -10.38 6.41 -4.38
N LYS A 154 -11.66 6.44 -3.97
CA LYS A 154 -12.12 7.30 -2.88
C LYS A 154 -11.41 6.97 -1.57
N LEU A 155 -11.34 5.69 -1.22
CA LEU A 155 -10.66 5.23 -0.01
C LEU A 155 -9.19 5.67 -0.01
N ILE A 156 -8.46 5.49 -1.10
CA ILE A 156 -7.04 5.84 -1.18
C ILE A 156 -6.84 7.35 -1.06
N ILE A 157 -7.65 8.17 -1.73
CA ILE A 157 -7.62 9.63 -1.58
C ILE A 157 -7.77 10.03 -0.10
N ASP A 158 -8.76 9.45 0.57
CA ASP A 158 -9.03 9.75 1.98
C ASP A 158 -7.88 9.30 2.89
N HIS A 159 -7.29 8.14 2.62
CA HIS A 159 -6.15 7.64 3.38
C HIS A 159 -4.92 8.53 3.19
N ILE A 160 -4.55 8.86 1.94
CA ILE A 160 -3.40 9.73 1.64
C ILE A 160 -3.57 11.07 2.37
N LYS A 161 -4.76 11.70 2.31
CA LYS A 161 -5.02 12.98 3.00
C LYS A 161 -4.86 12.87 4.51
N LYS A 162 -5.49 11.88 5.14
CA LYS A 162 -5.41 11.67 6.60
C LYS A 162 -3.98 11.46 7.06
N ILE A 163 -3.25 10.65 6.29
CA ILE A 163 -1.90 10.26 6.59
C ILE A 163 -0.94 11.44 6.40
N ASP A 164 -0.97 12.12 5.27
CA ASP A 164 -0.07 13.24 5.00
C ASP A 164 -0.27 14.33 6.07
N SER A 165 -1.52 14.61 6.43
CA SER A 165 -1.85 15.48 7.56
C SER A 165 -1.20 15.00 8.87
N TRP A 166 -1.36 13.72 9.19
CA TRP A 166 -0.74 13.14 10.39
C TRP A 166 0.79 13.20 10.40
N VAL A 167 1.45 12.91 9.27
CA VAL A 167 2.91 12.96 9.14
C VAL A 167 3.43 14.37 9.40
N THR A 168 2.74 15.41 8.92
CA THR A 168 3.12 16.80 9.19
C THR A 168 3.02 17.20 10.66
N GLU A 169 2.27 16.45 11.48
CA GLU A 169 2.11 16.67 12.91
C GLU A 169 3.13 15.91 13.79
N ILE A 170 3.82 14.89 13.26
CA ILE A 170 4.83 14.10 14.01
C ILE A 170 5.92 14.99 14.63
N PRO A 171 6.56 15.93 13.89
CA PRO A 171 7.62 16.77 14.46
C PRO A 171 7.15 17.65 15.61
N LYS A 172 5.85 18.00 15.65
CA LYS A 172 5.26 18.83 16.71
C LYS A 172 4.99 18.05 17.99
N LYS A 173 4.76 16.73 17.89
CA LYS A 173 4.52 15.85 19.04
C LYS A 173 5.82 15.37 19.67
N ILE A 174 6.83 15.03 18.87
CA ILE A 174 8.14 14.58 19.38
C ILE A 174 8.82 15.69 20.21
N ARG A 175 8.68 16.97 19.80
CA ARG A 175 9.19 18.14 20.54
C ARG A 175 8.45 18.45 21.86
N LYS A 176 7.32 17.79 22.14
CA LYS A 176 6.48 18.05 23.33
C LYS A 176 6.55 16.94 24.37
N THR A 177 7.38 15.93 24.16
CA THR A 177 7.67 14.91 25.18
C THR A 177 8.81 15.44 26.04
N PRO A 178 8.61 15.67 27.35
CA PRO A 178 9.65 16.15 28.24
C PRO A 178 10.82 15.17 28.37
#